data_AF-A0A349TCP1-F1
#
_entry.id   AF-A0A349TCP1-F1
#
_cell.length_a   1.000
_cell.length_b   1.000
_cell.length_c   1.000
_cell.angle_alpha   90.00
_cell.angle_beta   90.00
_cell.angle_gamma   90.00
#
_symmetry.space_group_name_H-M   'P 1'
#
loop_
_entity.id
_entity.type
_entity.pdbx_description
1 polymer ?
#
loop_
_entity_poly.entity_id
_entity_poly.type
_entity_poly.pdbx_seq_one_letter_code
_entity_poly.pdbx_strand_id
1 'polypeptide(L)'
;RIMPVHLRNSQSENVSLIDGSVLVNKPFGSAMDALAGRPVHREVDRRFVYIDPRPDRFQSIKEEQGQPVGFFEAIFGSLSVIPREQPIRENLDALDQQSRDAERLGQIVEGLRPEVDRVVEKLFGRTFFLDRPTPKRLKSWRDKAQQAAAESAGYAFHSYAQAKFAGIIERLGTLAFKAAPGLALPDCRAISQELRAELGARGLDTLSAKSGGASETAIEFFRTHDLGFRIRRLRLLTRRLTREWQVDPEIPEDALDLARSEIYKILSLYLERDKHVATGSDFAHLANNVLAEPGRFLDFLAERRALPGVDNKAEGMLAEALEQMPKPLRRRMLLTYLGFPFYDVTTLPLLRNEGLTEYDPVKVDRISPNDAQSIRPGSTKFLLRGTEFYNFGAFFSRHYRENDYIWGRLHGAERMVDLICSTLGTELEHSRCVHFKRDAFLAIIDEEMEIGRVDKSLLETIRAEIEQKVV
;
A
#
# COMPACT_ATOMS: atom_id res chain seq x y z
N ARG A 1 34.87 4.58 -14.95
CA ARG A 1 34.44 3.35 -15.66
C ARG A 1 35.26 3.26 -16.94
N ILE A 2 36.03 2.19 -17.15
CA ILE A 2 36.90 2.02 -18.33
C ILE A 2 36.21 1.03 -19.28
N MET A 3 36.05 1.38 -20.56
CA MET A 3 35.44 0.56 -21.61
C MET A 3 36.55 -0.13 -22.42
N PRO A 4 36.99 -1.35 -22.06
CA PRO A 4 38.27 -1.89 -22.50
C PRO A 4 38.30 -2.21 -24.00
N VAL A 5 37.15 -2.56 -24.58
CA VAL A 5 37.01 -2.96 -25.99
C VAL A 5 37.13 -1.75 -26.93
N HIS A 6 36.52 -0.62 -26.58
CA HIS A 6 36.57 0.60 -27.40
C HIS A 6 37.92 1.34 -27.27
N LEU A 7 38.58 1.21 -26.12
CA LEU A 7 39.96 1.65 -25.91
C LEU A 7 40.94 0.86 -26.77
N ARG A 8 40.73 -0.45 -26.91
CA ARG A 8 41.58 -1.34 -27.72
C ARG A 8 41.49 -1.09 -29.22
N ASN A 9 40.36 -0.54 -29.68
CA ASN A 9 40.08 -0.30 -31.10
C ASN A 9 40.23 1.19 -31.51
N SER A 10 40.75 2.06 -30.63
CA SER A 10 40.92 3.51 -30.88
C SER A 10 39.65 4.23 -31.36
N GLN A 11 38.46 3.73 -31.01
CA GLN A 11 37.17 4.28 -31.43
C GLN A 11 36.48 5.09 -30.33
N SER A 12 37.23 5.48 -29.29
CA SER A 12 36.71 6.14 -28.09
C SER A 12 36.00 7.46 -28.40
N GLU A 13 36.41 8.16 -29.47
CA GLU A 13 35.84 9.44 -29.90
C GLU A 13 34.48 9.31 -30.63
N ASN A 14 34.10 8.09 -31.07
CA ASN A 14 32.86 7.83 -31.83
C ASN A 14 31.82 7.00 -31.06
N VAL A 15 31.96 6.85 -29.74
CA VAL A 15 30.99 6.11 -28.92
C VAL A 15 29.99 7.08 -28.28
N SER A 16 28.76 7.07 -28.79
CA SER A 16 27.63 7.72 -28.12
C SER A 16 27.16 6.85 -26.95
N LEU A 17 27.39 7.33 -25.73
CA LEU A 17 26.81 6.76 -24.52
C LEU A 17 25.37 7.24 -24.39
N ILE A 18 24.43 6.32 -24.46
CA ILE A 18 23.03 6.57 -24.11
C ILE A 18 22.84 6.04 -22.69
N ASP A 19 22.33 6.90 -21.80
CA ASP A 19 22.00 6.52 -20.43
C ASP A 19 20.98 5.37 -20.41
N GLY A 20 21.17 4.39 -19.53
CA GLY A 20 20.40 3.14 -19.48
C GLY A 20 18.90 3.32 -19.19
N SER A 21 18.48 4.55 -18.91
CA SER A 21 17.10 5.00 -18.73
C SER A 21 16.29 5.05 -20.03
N VAL A 22 16.93 5.00 -21.22
CA VAL A 22 16.24 5.01 -22.53
C VAL A 22 15.52 3.67 -22.84
N LEU A 23 15.85 2.58 -22.14
CA LEU A 23 15.27 1.24 -22.37
C LEU A 23 14.29 0.78 -21.27
N VAL A 24 14.09 1.55 -20.19
CA VAL A 24 13.15 1.19 -19.13
C VAL A 24 11.76 1.69 -19.51
N ASN A 25 11.03 0.89 -20.29
CA ASN A 25 9.68 1.24 -20.77
C ASN A 25 8.56 0.95 -19.72
N LYS A 26 8.92 0.64 -18.47
CA LYS A 26 7.99 0.36 -17.34
C LYS A 26 8.52 0.85 -15.97
N PRO A 27 8.88 2.13 -15.79
CA PRO A 27 9.39 2.60 -14.49
C PRO A 27 8.31 2.55 -13.38
N PHE A 28 7.03 2.68 -13.75
CA PHE A 28 5.90 2.68 -12.81
C PHE A 28 5.54 1.29 -12.30
N GLY A 29 5.51 0.27 -13.17
CA GLY A 29 5.16 -1.11 -12.76
C GLY A 29 6.12 -1.66 -11.70
N SER A 30 7.43 -1.43 -11.85
CA SER A 30 8.41 -1.84 -10.83
C SER A 30 8.24 -1.12 -9.49
N ALA A 31 7.80 0.15 -9.52
CA ALA A 31 7.48 0.90 -8.31
C ALA A 31 6.17 0.42 -7.66
N MET A 32 5.16 0.04 -8.46
CA MET A 32 3.90 -0.52 -7.98
C MET A 32 4.09 -1.91 -7.33
N ASP A 33 4.88 -2.79 -7.93
CA ASP A 33 5.20 -4.10 -7.35
C ASP A 33 5.87 -3.95 -5.96
N ALA A 34 6.66 -2.89 -5.76
CA ALA A 34 7.29 -2.58 -4.48
C ALA A 34 6.28 -2.11 -3.40
N LEU A 35 5.12 -1.55 -3.79
CA LEU A 35 4.06 -1.16 -2.84
C LEU A 35 3.42 -2.39 -2.16
N ALA A 36 3.29 -3.50 -2.89
CA ALA A 36 2.73 -4.75 -2.36
C ALA A 36 3.67 -5.45 -1.37
N GLY A 37 4.98 -5.24 -1.49
CA GLY A 37 6.02 -5.96 -0.75
C GLY A 37 6.51 -5.32 0.56
N ARG A 38 6.03 -4.13 0.92
CA ARG A 38 6.47 -3.43 2.15
C ARG A 38 5.49 -3.63 3.30
N PRO A 39 5.74 -4.60 4.20
CA PRO A 39 5.05 -4.64 5.48
C PRO A 39 5.40 -3.39 6.27
N VAL A 40 4.38 -2.66 6.71
CA VAL A 40 4.58 -1.41 7.43
C VAL A 40 4.52 -1.70 8.92
N HIS A 41 5.54 -1.26 9.66
CA HIS A 41 5.66 -1.40 11.11
C HIS A 41 5.14 -0.16 11.88
N ARG A 42 4.55 0.82 11.18
CA ARG A 42 4.01 2.09 11.70
C ARG A 42 2.97 2.68 10.75
N GLU A 43 2.28 3.74 11.16
CA GLU A 43 1.38 4.49 10.28
C GLU A 43 2.12 4.99 9.02
N VAL A 44 1.50 4.84 7.86
CA VAL A 44 1.99 5.43 6.59
C VAL A 44 0.84 6.00 5.78
N ASP A 45 1.03 7.21 5.28
CA ASP A 45 0.26 7.78 4.18
C ASP A 45 0.95 7.36 2.87
N ARG A 46 0.33 6.42 2.13
CA ARG A 46 0.93 5.85 0.93
C ARG A 46 0.67 6.76 -0.26
N ARG A 47 1.76 7.27 -0.84
CA ARG A 47 1.73 8.13 -2.02
C ARG A 47 2.58 7.56 -3.14
N PHE A 48 2.03 7.57 -4.33
CA PHE A 48 2.78 7.43 -5.57
C PHE A 48 3.12 8.83 -6.08
N VAL A 49 4.38 9.24 -5.93
CA VAL A 49 4.84 10.58 -6.35
C VAL A 49 5.64 10.47 -7.65
N TYR A 50 5.29 11.27 -8.66
CA TYR A 50 6.04 11.35 -9.91
C TYR A 50 6.38 12.79 -10.30
N ILE A 51 7.43 12.94 -11.09
CA ILE A 51 7.93 14.24 -11.57
C ILE A 51 7.48 14.42 -13.02
N ASP A 52 6.76 15.51 -13.30
CA ASP A 52 6.38 15.94 -14.66
C ASP A 52 7.08 17.26 -15.00
N PRO A 53 8.20 17.21 -15.74
CA PRO A 53 8.98 18.39 -16.06
C PRO A 53 8.39 19.23 -17.21
N ARG A 54 7.36 18.76 -17.93
CA ARG A 54 6.79 19.45 -19.10
C ARG A 54 5.28 19.29 -19.24
N PRO A 55 4.49 19.88 -18.33
CA PRO A 55 3.03 19.80 -18.38
C PRO A 55 2.42 20.54 -19.60
N ASP A 56 3.13 21.49 -20.22
CA ASP A 56 2.56 22.41 -21.24
C ASP A 56 2.48 21.88 -22.68
N ARG A 57 3.01 20.69 -22.99
CA ARG A 57 3.10 20.22 -24.38
C ARG A 57 1.74 20.03 -25.09
N PHE A 58 0.63 20.13 -24.37
CA PHE A 58 -0.68 19.65 -24.83
C PHE A 58 -1.87 20.53 -24.43
N GLN A 59 -1.63 21.72 -23.85
CA GLN A 59 -2.70 22.70 -23.58
C GLN A 59 -3.34 23.28 -24.86
N SER A 60 -2.71 23.11 -26.03
CA SER A 60 -3.21 23.64 -27.31
C SER A 60 -4.37 22.85 -27.94
N ILE A 61 -4.88 21.78 -27.30
CA ILE A 61 -5.94 20.92 -27.87
C ILE A 61 -7.27 21.01 -27.09
N LYS A 62 -7.30 21.61 -25.89
CA LYS A 62 -8.40 21.45 -24.93
C LYS A 62 -9.30 22.68 -24.71
N GLU A 63 -9.45 23.55 -25.70
CA GLU A 63 -10.40 24.68 -25.60
C GLU A 63 -11.86 24.31 -25.91
N GLU A 64 -12.19 23.07 -26.35
CA GLU A 64 -13.53 22.84 -26.95
C GLU A 64 -14.56 21.95 -26.21
N GLN A 65 -14.31 21.27 -25.09
CA GLN A 65 -15.36 20.36 -24.53
C GLN A 65 -15.54 20.39 -23.01
N GLY A 66 -16.65 21.00 -22.58
CA GLY A 66 -17.12 21.09 -21.20
C GLY A 66 -17.87 19.85 -20.70
N GLN A 67 -17.18 18.73 -20.53
CA GLN A 67 -17.67 17.59 -19.75
C GLN A 67 -16.97 17.52 -18.37
N PRO A 68 -17.64 17.01 -17.32
CA PRO A 68 -17.00 16.80 -16.02
C PRO A 68 -15.93 15.71 -16.15
N VAL A 69 -14.68 16.12 -16.06
CA VAL A 69 -13.50 15.28 -16.25
C VAL A 69 -13.20 14.53 -14.95
N GLY A 70 -12.97 13.21 -14.98
CA GLY A 70 -12.53 12.47 -13.80
C GLY A 70 -11.18 13.00 -13.27
N PHE A 71 -10.89 12.86 -11.96
CA PHE A 71 -9.67 13.41 -11.33
C PHE A 71 -8.37 13.08 -12.11
N PHE A 72 -8.26 11.86 -12.67
CA PHE A 72 -7.11 11.45 -13.47
C PHE A 72 -7.23 11.76 -14.98
N GLU A 73 -8.44 11.89 -15.55
CA GLU A 73 -8.61 12.43 -16.90
C GLU A 73 -8.29 13.94 -16.97
N ALA A 74 -8.34 14.64 -15.82
CA ALA A 74 -7.86 16.01 -15.70
C ALA A 74 -6.32 16.06 -15.69
N ILE A 75 -5.68 15.05 -15.08
CA ILE A 75 -4.23 14.86 -15.08
C ILE A 75 -3.71 14.37 -16.45
N PHE A 76 -4.45 13.50 -17.17
CA PHE A 76 -4.01 12.84 -18.41
C PHE A 76 -4.69 13.31 -19.70
N GLY A 77 -5.73 14.14 -19.63
CA GLY A 77 -6.32 14.77 -20.81
C GLY A 77 -5.37 15.73 -21.53
N SER A 78 -4.15 15.88 -21.01
CA SER A 78 -2.99 16.55 -21.58
C SER A 78 -1.91 15.58 -22.10
N LEU A 79 -2.10 14.26 -22.19
CA LEU A 79 -1.02 13.30 -22.57
C LEU A 79 -1.39 12.34 -23.71
N SER A 80 -2.56 12.49 -24.32
CA SER A 80 -3.14 11.48 -25.21
C SER A 80 -2.81 11.67 -26.70
N VAL A 81 -1.57 11.39 -27.15
CA VAL A 81 -1.32 11.07 -28.59
C VAL A 81 -0.14 10.09 -28.85
N ILE A 82 0.76 9.81 -27.90
CA ILE A 82 2.00 9.06 -28.20
C ILE A 82 1.99 7.65 -27.55
N PRO A 83 2.25 6.56 -28.32
CA PRO A 83 2.15 5.17 -27.84
C PRO A 83 3.13 4.77 -26.73
N ARG A 84 4.09 5.63 -26.36
CA ARG A 84 5.08 5.35 -25.31
C ARG A 84 4.57 5.58 -23.88
N GLU A 85 3.45 6.30 -23.70
CA GLU A 85 2.91 6.69 -22.38
C GLU A 85 1.70 5.84 -21.94
N GLN A 86 1.16 4.99 -22.81
CA GLN A 86 0.04 4.09 -22.50
C GLN A 86 0.27 3.22 -21.24
N PRO A 87 1.48 2.64 -21.02
CA PRO A 87 1.73 1.84 -19.82
C PRO A 87 1.63 2.65 -18.52
N ILE A 88 1.89 3.95 -18.55
CA ILE A 88 1.86 4.80 -17.35
C ILE A 88 0.42 5.13 -16.99
N ARG A 89 -0.39 5.48 -17.98
CA ARG A 89 -1.83 5.69 -17.82
C ARG A 89 -2.52 4.44 -17.27
N GLU A 90 -2.27 3.28 -17.86
CA GLU A 90 -2.85 2.01 -17.40
C GLU A 90 -2.50 1.70 -15.93
N ASN A 91 -1.26 1.94 -15.53
CA ASN A 91 -0.82 1.75 -14.13
C ASN A 91 -1.50 2.73 -13.16
N LEU A 92 -1.69 3.98 -13.56
CA LEU A 92 -2.33 5.00 -12.73
C LEU A 92 -3.85 4.85 -12.67
N ASP A 93 -4.48 4.45 -13.77
CA ASP A 93 -5.90 4.07 -13.79
C ASP A 93 -6.15 2.86 -12.88
N ALA A 94 -5.23 1.88 -12.87
CA ALA A 94 -5.27 0.77 -11.92
C ALA A 94 -5.13 1.22 -10.46
N LEU A 95 -4.22 2.16 -10.16
CA LEU A 95 -4.07 2.74 -8.81
C LEU A 95 -5.31 3.52 -8.36
N ASP A 96 -5.91 4.33 -9.24
CA ASP A 96 -7.14 5.08 -8.93
C ASP A 96 -8.30 4.12 -8.63
N GLN A 97 -8.49 3.12 -9.49
CA GLN A 97 -9.51 2.11 -9.28
C GLN A 97 -9.30 1.38 -7.95
N GLN A 98 -8.06 1.00 -7.65
CA GLN A 98 -7.69 0.38 -6.38
C GLN A 98 -8.01 1.28 -5.18
N SER A 99 -7.71 2.58 -5.27
CA SER A 99 -7.98 3.55 -4.22
C SER A 99 -9.48 3.79 -4.00
N ARG A 100 -10.26 3.93 -5.07
CA ARG A 100 -11.74 4.07 -4.98
C ARG A 100 -12.39 2.83 -4.39
N ASP A 101 -11.89 1.64 -4.73
CA ASP A 101 -12.40 0.39 -4.16
C ASP A 101 -12.04 0.28 -2.68
N ALA A 102 -10.83 0.69 -2.26
CA ALA A 102 -10.45 0.77 -0.86
C ALA A 102 -11.33 1.75 -0.05
N GLU A 103 -11.64 2.93 -0.59
CA GLU A 103 -12.54 3.91 0.02
C GLU A 103 -13.96 3.34 0.18
N ARG A 104 -14.51 2.73 -0.87
CA ARG A 104 -15.84 2.09 -0.84
C ARG A 104 -15.90 1.01 0.25
N LEU A 105 -14.88 0.16 0.34
CA LEU A 105 -14.78 -0.85 1.39
C LEU A 105 -14.70 -0.22 2.79
N GLY A 106 -13.95 0.88 2.92
CA GLY A 106 -13.90 1.67 4.16
C GLY A 106 -15.27 2.15 4.61
N GLN A 107 -16.08 2.69 3.70
CA GLN A 107 -17.45 3.14 4.00
C GLN A 107 -18.36 1.99 4.44
N ILE A 108 -18.23 0.80 3.82
CA ILE A 108 -18.98 -0.40 4.22
C ILE A 108 -18.62 -0.82 5.65
N VAL A 109 -17.32 -0.86 5.98
CA VAL A 109 -16.84 -1.21 7.32
C VAL A 109 -17.37 -0.26 8.38
N GLU A 110 -17.31 1.06 8.12
CA GLU A 110 -17.86 2.05 9.06
C GLU A 110 -19.38 1.93 9.20
N GLY A 111 -20.11 1.68 8.12
CA GLY A 111 -21.56 1.47 8.15
C GLY A 111 -21.99 0.23 8.95
N LEU A 112 -21.22 -0.86 8.89
CA LEU A 112 -21.49 -2.09 9.63
C LEU A 112 -21.17 -1.98 11.13
N ARG A 113 -20.35 -1.01 11.52
CA ARG A 113 -19.77 -0.94 12.88
C ARG A 113 -20.80 -0.96 14.01
N PRO A 114 -21.86 -0.12 14.00
CA PRO A 114 -22.82 -0.10 15.10
C PRO A 114 -23.58 -1.42 15.27
N GLU A 115 -23.80 -2.15 14.18
CA GLU A 115 -24.47 -3.45 14.21
C GLU A 115 -23.53 -4.54 14.73
N VAL A 116 -22.30 -4.59 14.23
CA VAL A 116 -21.29 -5.55 14.69
C VAL A 116 -21.02 -5.39 16.18
N ASP A 117 -20.83 -4.16 16.66
CA ASP A 117 -20.60 -3.89 18.08
C ASP A 117 -21.78 -4.39 18.93
N ARG A 118 -23.03 -4.15 18.49
CA ARG A 118 -24.24 -4.62 19.17
C ARG A 118 -24.31 -6.15 19.22
N VAL A 119 -23.98 -6.84 18.12
CA VAL A 119 -23.96 -8.30 18.05
C VAL A 119 -22.91 -8.88 18.99
N VAL A 120 -21.69 -8.34 18.97
CA VAL A 120 -20.60 -8.76 19.85
C VAL A 120 -20.97 -8.53 21.33
N GLU A 121 -21.50 -7.35 21.68
CA GLU A 121 -21.95 -7.07 23.05
C GLU A 121 -23.07 -8.01 23.51
N LYS A 122 -24.02 -8.35 22.63
CA LYS A 122 -25.07 -9.33 22.93
C LYS A 122 -24.51 -10.74 23.13
N LEU A 123 -23.55 -11.13 22.31
CA LEU A 123 -22.98 -12.48 22.31
C LEU A 123 -22.16 -12.79 23.58
N PHE A 124 -21.47 -11.78 24.10
CA PHE A 124 -20.57 -11.92 25.24
C PHE A 124 -21.07 -11.29 26.54
N GLY A 125 -22.09 -10.44 26.46
CA GLY A 125 -22.64 -9.70 27.59
C GLY A 125 -21.82 -8.45 27.92
N ARG A 126 -22.47 -7.43 28.49
CA ARG A 126 -21.83 -6.13 28.78
C ARG A 126 -20.73 -6.21 29.86
N THR A 127 -20.82 -7.18 30.77
CA THR A 127 -19.87 -7.39 31.87
C THR A 127 -18.58 -8.08 31.44
N PHE A 128 -18.56 -8.72 30.28
CA PHE A 128 -17.40 -9.40 29.72
C PHE A 128 -16.15 -8.53 29.61
N PHE A 129 -16.33 -7.25 29.25
CA PHE A 129 -15.22 -6.31 29.06
C PHE A 129 -14.66 -5.74 30.39
N LEU A 130 -15.22 -6.18 31.53
CA LEU A 130 -14.69 -5.86 32.87
C LEU A 130 -13.57 -6.81 33.29
N ASP A 131 -13.48 -7.99 32.68
CA ASP A 131 -12.53 -9.02 33.05
C ASP A 131 -11.20 -8.89 32.32
N ARG A 132 -10.12 -9.38 32.94
CA ARG A 132 -8.82 -9.56 32.28
C ARG A 132 -8.89 -10.77 31.34
N PRO A 133 -8.64 -10.60 30.02
CA PRO A 133 -8.68 -11.69 29.07
C PRO A 133 -7.46 -12.61 29.26
N THR A 134 -7.68 -13.90 29.47
CA THR A 134 -6.61 -14.91 29.42
C THR A 134 -6.53 -15.52 28.01
N PRO A 135 -5.40 -16.12 27.59
CA PRO A 135 -5.29 -16.75 26.27
C PRO A 135 -6.40 -17.79 26.00
N LYS A 136 -6.71 -18.62 27.02
CA LYS A 136 -7.80 -19.61 26.93
C LYS A 136 -9.17 -18.97 26.70
N ARG A 137 -9.45 -17.84 27.37
CA ARG A 137 -10.70 -17.08 27.18
C ARG A 137 -10.75 -16.45 25.80
N LEU A 138 -9.66 -15.80 25.35
CA LEU A 138 -9.58 -15.19 24.02
C LEU A 138 -9.84 -16.21 22.91
N LYS A 139 -9.27 -17.41 23.02
CA LYS A 139 -9.53 -18.52 22.09
C LYS A 139 -11.00 -18.88 22.05
N SER A 140 -11.61 -19.15 23.20
CA SER A 140 -13.03 -19.51 23.30
C SER A 140 -13.94 -18.41 22.74
N TRP A 141 -13.62 -17.15 22.99
CA TRP A 141 -14.39 -16.02 22.48
C TRP A 141 -14.24 -15.85 20.98
N ARG A 142 -13.03 -16.01 20.46
CA ARG A 142 -12.77 -16.01 19.02
C ARG A 142 -13.57 -17.11 18.32
N ASP A 143 -13.52 -18.33 18.83
CA ASP A 143 -14.25 -19.47 18.25
C ASP A 143 -15.77 -19.19 18.26
N LYS A 144 -16.30 -18.66 19.38
CA LYS A 144 -17.71 -18.26 19.49
C LYS A 144 -18.10 -17.15 18.51
N ALA A 145 -17.26 -16.12 18.37
CA ALA A 145 -17.52 -15.00 17.46
C ALA A 145 -17.49 -15.44 15.99
N GLN A 146 -16.56 -16.32 15.64
CA GLN A 146 -16.45 -16.85 14.28
C GLN A 146 -17.66 -17.73 13.93
N GLN A 147 -18.12 -18.57 14.86
CA GLN A 147 -19.34 -19.36 14.68
C GLN A 147 -20.56 -18.45 14.51
N ALA A 148 -20.72 -17.45 15.38
CA ALA A 148 -21.85 -16.53 15.32
C ALA A 148 -21.87 -15.71 14.01
N ALA A 149 -20.71 -15.28 13.51
CA ALA A 149 -20.62 -14.60 12.23
C ALA A 149 -21.02 -15.51 11.06
N ALA A 150 -20.62 -16.79 11.12
CA ALA A 150 -20.97 -17.77 10.11
C ALA A 150 -22.48 -18.06 10.05
N GLU A 151 -23.10 -18.23 11.22
CA GLU A 151 -24.54 -18.47 11.35
C GLU A 151 -25.36 -17.23 10.94
N SER A 152 -24.95 -16.04 11.37
CA SER A 152 -25.66 -14.79 11.08
C SER A 152 -25.64 -14.42 9.60
N ALA A 153 -24.60 -14.80 8.87
CA ALA A 153 -24.48 -14.55 7.44
C ALA A 153 -25.36 -15.46 6.57
N GLY A 154 -25.86 -16.57 7.13
CA GLY A 154 -26.74 -17.50 6.42
C GLY A 154 -26.16 -17.98 5.08
N TYR A 155 -26.94 -17.85 4.00
CA TYR A 155 -26.51 -18.29 2.67
C TYR A 155 -25.28 -17.52 2.15
N ALA A 156 -25.10 -16.24 2.53
CA ALA A 156 -23.98 -15.42 2.09
C ALA A 156 -22.61 -15.95 2.59
N PHE A 157 -22.61 -16.76 3.66
CA PHE A 157 -21.43 -17.44 4.14
C PHE A 157 -20.79 -18.36 3.08
N HIS A 158 -21.60 -18.95 2.19
CA HIS A 158 -21.09 -19.83 1.14
C HIS A 158 -20.19 -19.05 0.17
N SER A 159 -20.63 -17.88 -0.27
CA SER A 159 -19.84 -16.98 -1.12
C SER A 159 -18.56 -16.54 -0.42
N TYR A 160 -18.64 -16.24 0.89
CA TYR A 160 -17.47 -15.95 1.71
C TYR A 160 -16.47 -17.11 1.78
N ALA A 161 -16.93 -18.32 2.07
CA ALA A 161 -16.07 -19.49 2.15
C ALA A 161 -15.39 -19.78 0.80
N GLN A 162 -16.11 -19.61 -0.32
CA GLN A 162 -15.55 -19.74 -1.67
C GLN A 162 -14.48 -18.69 -1.97
N ALA A 163 -14.76 -17.41 -1.68
CA ALA A 163 -13.78 -16.33 -1.87
C ALA A 163 -12.52 -16.56 -1.03
N LYS A 164 -12.70 -16.96 0.23
CA LYS A 164 -11.62 -17.31 1.16
C LYS A 164 -10.78 -18.47 0.65
N PHE A 165 -11.42 -19.56 0.21
CA PHE A 165 -10.74 -20.71 -0.35
C PHE A 165 -9.97 -20.36 -1.62
N ALA A 166 -10.60 -19.67 -2.57
CA ALA A 166 -9.96 -19.25 -3.81
C ALA A 166 -8.73 -18.36 -3.55
N GLY A 167 -8.84 -17.37 -2.66
CA GLY A 167 -7.72 -16.48 -2.34
C GLY A 167 -6.55 -17.20 -1.65
N ILE A 168 -6.83 -18.21 -0.80
CA ILE A 168 -5.77 -19.03 -0.19
C ILE A 168 -5.06 -19.84 -1.28
N ILE A 169 -5.81 -20.54 -2.15
CA ILE A 169 -5.24 -21.36 -3.22
C ILE A 169 -4.39 -20.52 -4.16
N GLU A 170 -4.87 -19.34 -4.57
CA GLU A 170 -4.12 -18.43 -5.44
C GLU A 170 -2.82 -17.96 -4.79
N ARG A 171 -2.85 -17.63 -3.49
CA ARG A 171 -1.62 -17.29 -2.74
C ARG A 171 -0.64 -18.45 -2.68
N LEU A 172 -1.12 -19.67 -2.44
CA LEU A 172 -0.27 -20.87 -2.41
C LEU A 172 0.33 -21.15 -3.79
N GLY A 173 -0.47 -21.08 -4.85
CA GLY A 173 -0.03 -21.23 -6.23
C GLY A 173 0.98 -20.16 -6.64
N THR A 174 0.76 -18.91 -6.25
CA THR A 174 1.72 -17.81 -6.48
C THR A 174 3.04 -18.04 -5.76
N LEU A 175 3.01 -18.54 -4.52
CA LEU A 175 4.22 -18.83 -3.75
C LEU A 175 5.04 -19.95 -4.41
N ALA A 176 4.38 -21.03 -4.84
CA ALA A 176 5.01 -22.11 -5.59
C ALA A 176 5.58 -21.61 -6.93
N PHE A 177 4.77 -20.88 -7.71
CA PHE A 177 5.14 -20.34 -9.01
C PHE A 177 6.41 -19.47 -8.93
N LYS A 178 6.48 -18.56 -7.96
CA LYS A 178 7.66 -17.70 -7.74
C LYS A 178 8.92 -18.49 -7.38
N ALA A 179 8.78 -19.64 -6.72
CA ALA A 179 9.89 -20.49 -6.32
C ALA A 179 10.24 -21.59 -7.35
N ALA A 180 9.44 -21.73 -8.41
CA ALA A 180 9.59 -22.75 -9.44
C ALA A 180 9.73 -22.17 -10.86
N PRO A 181 10.72 -21.27 -11.11
CA PRO A 181 10.91 -20.71 -12.45
C PRO A 181 11.26 -21.79 -13.49
N GLY A 182 11.78 -22.95 -13.05
CA GLY A 182 12.10 -24.08 -13.93
C GLY A 182 10.89 -24.75 -14.58
N LEU A 183 9.68 -24.55 -14.06
CA LEU A 183 8.46 -25.08 -14.66
C LEU A 183 8.05 -24.35 -15.96
N ALA A 184 8.63 -23.17 -16.24
CA ALA A 184 8.36 -22.36 -17.44
C ALA A 184 6.86 -22.13 -17.72
N LEU A 185 6.05 -22.03 -16.66
CA LEU A 185 4.61 -21.74 -16.76
C LEU A 185 4.37 -20.25 -17.04
N PRO A 186 3.28 -19.90 -17.76
CA PRO A 186 2.94 -18.50 -18.02
C PRO A 186 2.43 -17.77 -16.77
N ASP A 187 1.79 -18.49 -15.85
CA ASP A 187 1.23 -17.99 -14.59
C ASP A 187 1.01 -19.14 -13.59
N CYS A 188 0.45 -18.82 -12.42
CA CYS A 188 0.21 -19.80 -11.36
C CYS A 188 -1.09 -20.62 -11.50
N ARG A 189 -1.91 -20.43 -12.55
CA ARG A 189 -3.24 -21.05 -12.66
C ARG A 189 -3.18 -22.56 -12.67
N ALA A 190 -2.22 -23.15 -13.41
CA ALA A 190 -2.04 -24.59 -13.47
C ALA A 190 -1.73 -25.17 -12.07
N ILE A 191 -0.81 -24.52 -11.33
CA ILE A 191 -0.48 -24.94 -9.97
C ILE A 191 -1.71 -24.83 -9.05
N SER A 192 -2.43 -23.71 -9.10
CA SER A 192 -3.65 -23.49 -8.31
C SER A 192 -4.74 -24.54 -8.60
N GLN A 193 -4.85 -25.01 -9.84
CA GLN A 193 -5.78 -26.07 -10.21
C GLN A 193 -5.37 -27.41 -9.60
N GLU A 194 -4.09 -27.78 -9.67
CA GLU A 194 -3.58 -29.02 -9.06
C GLU A 194 -3.72 -29.03 -7.54
N LEU A 195 -3.40 -27.92 -6.87
CA LEU A 195 -3.61 -27.78 -5.42
C LEU A 195 -5.08 -27.93 -5.04
N ARG A 196 -6.00 -27.40 -5.86
CA ARG A 196 -7.44 -27.56 -5.64
C ARG A 196 -7.88 -29.01 -5.85
N ALA A 197 -7.38 -29.68 -6.88
CA ALA A 197 -7.70 -31.07 -7.17
C ALA A 197 -7.24 -32.00 -6.03
N GLU A 198 -6.02 -31.81 -5.54
CA GLU A 198 -5.47 -32.53 -4.39
C GLU A 198 -6.33 -32.34 -3.13
N LEU A 199 -6.72 -31.10 -2.82
CA LEU A 199 -7.58 -30.83 -1.67
C LEU A 199 -8.98 -31.46 -1.83
N GLY A 200 -9.53 -31.47 -3.05
CA GLY A 200 -10.76 -32.20 -3.36
C GLY A 200 -10.62 -33.71 -3.11
N ALA A 201 -9.50 -34.30 -3.54
CA ALA A 201 -9.19 -35.72 -3.28
C ALA A 201 -9.04 -36.02 -1.77
N ARG A 202 -8.65 -35.03 -0.96
CA ARG A 202 -8.57 -35.10 0.51
C ARG A 202 -9.91 -34.82 1.23
N GLY A 203 -11.03 -34.72 0.50
CA GLY A 203 -12.35 -34.51 1.10
C GLY A 203 -12.72 -33.05 1.37
N LEU A 204 -12.06 -32.10 0.69
CA LEU A 204 -12.46 -30.68 0.66
C LEU A 204 -13.27 -30.35 -0.60
N ASP A 205 -14.23 -31.21 -0.93
CA ASP A 205 -15.16 -31.06 -2.04
C ASP A 205 -16.28 -30.05 -1.73
N THR A 206 -16.68 -29.97 -0.46
CA THR A 206 -17.71 -29.04 0.04
C THR A 206 -17.16 -28.12 1.11
N LEU A 207 -17.26 -26.80 0.91
CA LEU A 207 -16.79 -25.80 1.86
C LEU A 207 -17.78 -25.47 2.98
N SER A 208 -19.05 -25.87 2.84
CA SER A 208 -20.14 -25.46 3.72
C SER A 208 -20.80 -26.64 4.41
N ALA A 209 -21.17 -26.46 5.68
CA ALA A 209 -21.89 -27.47 6.44
C ALA A 209 -23.40 -27.37 6.21
N LYS A 210 -24.11 -28.50 6.31
CA LYS A 210 -25.58 -28.54 6.19
C LYS A 210 -26.30 -27.70 7.25
N SER A 211 -25.67 -27.50 8.41
CA SER A 211 -26.16 -26.69 9.52
C SER A 211 -25.90 -25.18 9.36
N GLY A 212 -25.31 -24.75 8.24
CA GLY A 212 -24.77 -23.40 8.08
C GLY A 212 -23.32 -23.31 8.53
N GLY A 213 -22.58 -22.32 8.01
CA GLY A 213 -21.15 -22.16 8.25
C GLY A 213 -20.26 -23.09 7.40
N ALA A 214 -19.00 -23.23 7.80
CA ALA A 214 -18.00 -24.03 7.07
C ALA A 214 -18.05 -25.50 7.48
N SER A 215 -17.74 -26.41 6.56
CA SER A 215 -17.54 -27.84 6.86
C SER A 215 -16.33 -28.04 7.79
N GLU A 216 -16.28 -29.16 8.52
CA GLU A 216 -15.15 -29.46 9.42
C GLU A 216 -13.80 -29.47 8.68
N THR A 217 -13.76 -30.08 7.49
CA THR A 217 -12.58 -30.11 6.63
C THR A 217 -12.19 -28.71 6.14
N ALA A 218 -13.16 -27.84 5.83
CA ALA A 218 -12.88 -26.45 5.48
C ALA A 218 -12.37 -25.63 6.68
N ILE A 219 -12.92 -25.86 7.88
CA ILE A 219 -12.42 -25.23 9.11
C ILE A 219 -10.97 -25.62 9.34
N GLU A 220 -10.62 -26.90 9.21
CA GLU A 220 -9.25 -27.38 9.34
C GLU A 220 -8.32 -26.76 8.28
N PHE A 221 -8.75 -26.71 7.03
CA PHE A 221 -8.01 -26.07 5.95
C PHE A 221 -7.75 -24.58 6.24
N PHE A 222 -8.76 -23.81 6.61
CA PHE A 222 -8.60 -22.38 6.93
C PHE A 222 -7.71 -22.17 8.16
N ARG A 223 -7.82 -23.04 9.18
CA ARG A 223 -6.93 -22.99 10.34
C ARG A 223 -5.48 -23.26 9.94
N THR A 224 -5.24 -24.12 8.98
CA THR A 224 -3.90 -24.51 8.55
C THR A 224 -3.26 -23.51 7.60
N HIS A 225 -4.04 -22.91 6.69
CA HIS A 225 -3.48 -22.15 5.56
C HIS A 225 -3.86 -20.66 5.50
N ASP A 226 -4.89 -20.20 6.23
CA ASP A 226 -5.38 -18.83 6.05
C ASP A 226 -4.59 -17.76 6.82
N LEU A 227 -3.41 -17.46 6.30
CA LEU A 227 -2.62 -16.31 6.75
C LEU A 227 -3.33 -14.96 6.49
N GLY A 228 -4.15 -14.87 5.44
CA GLY A 228 -4.80 -13.63 5.02
C GLY A 228 -5.76 -13.11 6.09
N PHE A 229 -6.62 -13.98 6.61
CA PHE A 229 -7.56 -13.65 7.69
C PHE A 229 -6.85 -13.12 8.95
N ARG A 230 -5.75 -13.78 9.35
CA ARG A 230 -4.95 -13.37 10.53
C ARG A 230 -4.37 -11.97 10.34
N ILE A 231 -3.81 -11.70 9.17
CA ILE A 231 -3.22 -10.41 8.80
C ILE A 231 -4.29 -9.32 8.75
N ARG A 232 -5.41 -9.55 8.02
CA ARG A 232 -6.50 -8.56 7.91
C ARG A 232 -7.08 -8.17 9.27
N ARG A 233 -7.25 -9.14 10.17
CA ARG A 233 -7.74 -8.87 11.53
C ARG A 233 -6.83 -7.94 12.32
N LEU A 234 -5.53 -8.21 12.33
CA LEU A 234 -4.56 -7.40 13.06
C LEU A 234 -4.36 -6.03 12.40
N ARG A 235 -4.46 -5.95 11.07
CA ARG A 235 -4.48 -4.68 10.33
C ARG A 235 -5.70 -3.83 10.69
N LEU A 236 -6.88 -4.43 10.84
CA LEU A 236 -8.06 -3.69 11.32
C LEU A 236 -7.79 -3.07 12.70
N LEU A 237 -7.24 -3.83 13.65
CA LEU A 237 -6.86 -3.29 14.98
C LEU A 237 -5.88 -2.14 14.87
N THR A 238 -4.81 -2.33 14.08
CA THR A 238 -3.77 -1.33 13.86
C THR A 238 -4.33 -0.04 13.27
N ARG A 239 -5.22 -0.15 12.29
CA ARG A 239 -5.91 0.99 11.68
C ARG A 239 -6.75 1.76 12.70
N ARG A 240 -7.52 1.07 13.54
CA ARG A 240 -8.36 1.73 14.56
C ARG A 240 -7.54 2.45 15.63
N LEU A 241 -6.44 1.83 16.08
CA LEU A 241 -5.47 2.44 16.99
C LEU A 241 -4.86 3.73 16.45
N THR A 242 -4.77 3.85 15.13
CA THR A 242 -4.08 4.93 14.45
C THR A 242 -5.03 6.06 14.06
N ARG A 243 -6.19 5.74 13.47
CA ARG A 243 -7.09 6.77 12.91
C ARG A 243 -8.20 7.20 13.85
N GLU A 244 -8.76 6.26 14.61
CA GLU A 244 -10.03 6.47 15.29
C GLU A 244 -9.85 6.81 16.76
N TRP A 245 -8.88 6.18 17.43
CA TRP A 245 -8.75 6.30 18.88
C TRP A 245 -7.67 7.30 19.33
N GLN A 246 -6.82 7.80 18.43
CA GLN A 246 -5.91 8.93 18.71
C GLN A 246 -6.66 10.23 19.04
N VAL A 247 -7.87 10.41 18.51
CA VAL A 247 -8.66 11.63 18.71
C VAL A 247 -9.45 11.61 20.02
N ASP A 248 -9.40 10.50 20.77
CA ASP A 248 -10.20 10.33 21.98
C ASP A 248 -9.45 10.81 23.24
N PRO A 249 -9.93 11.89 23.91
CA PRO A 249 -9.27 12.43 25.08
C PRO A 249 -9.30 11.51 26.31
N GLU A 250 -10.14 10.46 26.32
CA GLU A 250 -10.19 9.49 27.42
C GLU A 250 -9.09 8.41 27.34
N ILE A 251 -8.35 8.35 26.23
CA ILE A 251 -7.30 7.35 26.02
C ILE A 251 -5.93 8.04 26.00
N PRO A 252 -5.04 7.73 26.95
CA PRO A 252 -3.68 8.26 26.95
C PRO A 252 -2.87 7.87 25.69
N GLU A 253 -2.10 8.80 25.14
CA GLU A 253 -1.29 8.59 23.92
C GLU A 253 -0.24 7.48 24.11
N ASP A 254 0.39 7.41 25.29
CA ASP A 254 1.35 6.37 25.64
C ASP A 254 0.73 4.96 25.63
N ALA A 255 -0.54 4.83 26.02
CA ALA A 255 -1.29 3.58 25.93
C ALA A 255 -1.60 3.19 24.47
N LEU A 256 -1.88 4.17 23.60
CA LEU A 256 -2.07 3.93 22.16
C LEU A 256 -0.77 3.47 21.49
N ASP A 257 0.35 4.11 21.81
CA ASP A 257 1.67 3.75 21.29
C ASP A 257 2.11 2.35 21.75
N LEU A 258 1.90 2.03 23.03
CA LEU A 258 2.11 0.68 23.55
C LEU A 258 1.28 -0.35 22.78
N ALA A 259 -0.03 -0.11 22.66
CA ALA A 259 -0.93 -1.01 21.96
C ALA A 259 -0.52 -1.18 20.48
N ARG A 260 -0.16 -0.09 19.80
CA ARG A 260 0.31 -0.11 18.42
C ARG A 260 1.56 -0.98 18.27
N SER A 261 2.57 -0.75 19.12
CA SER A 261 3.81 -1.54 19.16
C SER A 261 3.53 -3.04 19.33
N GLU A 262 2.71 -3.41 20.32
CA GLU A 262 2.41 -4.81 20.60
C GLU A 262 1.64 -5.50 19.46
N ILE A 263 0.65 -4.81 18.87
CA ILE A 263 -0.08 -5.36 17.73
C ILE A 263 0.83 -5.53 16.50
N TYR A 264 1.77 -4.62 16.25
CA TYR A 264 2.75 -4.79 15.17
C TYR A 264 3.70 -5.97 15.40
N LYS A 265 4.14 -6.20 16.65
CA LYS A 265 4.94 -7.39 17.00
C LYS A 265 4.16 -8.67 16.70
N ILE A 266 2.88 -8.73 17.06
CA ILE A 266 2.01 -9.87 16.77
C ILE A 266 1.78 -10.04 15.26
N LEU A 267 1.53 -8.94 14.53
CA LEU A 267 1.34 -8.95 13.08
C LEU A 267 2.58 -9.47 12.35
N SER A 268 3.77 -9.10 12.81
CA SER A 268 5.05 -9.53 12.23
C SER A 268 5.21 -11.05 12.28
N LEU A 269 4.68 -11.72 13.32
CA LEU A 269 4.67 -13.19 13.39
C LEU A 269 4.04 -13.81 12.15
N TYR A 270 3.00 -13.20 11.57
CA TYR A 270 2.29 -13.73 10.40
C TYR A 270 2.88 -13.26 9.08
N LEU A 271 3.30 -12.00 8.98
CA LEU A 271 3.86 -11.42 7.76
C LEU A 271 5.14 -12.14 7.31
N GLU A 272 5.94 -12.59 8.27
CA GLU A 272 7.22 -13.23 8.00
C GLU A 272 7.10 -14.72 7.62
N ARG A 273 5.92 -15.35 7.79
CA ARG A 273 5.76 -16.81 7.62
C ARG A 273 6.14 -17.28 6.23
N ASP A 274 5.60 -16.66 5.20
CA ASP A 274 5.87 -17.08 3.81
C ASP A 274 7.33 -16.89 3.44
N LYS A 275 7.95 -15.80 3.92
CA LYS A 275 9.38 -15.55 3.71
C LYS A 275 10.24 -16.62 4.39
N HIS A 276 9.93 -16.97 5.63
CA HIS A 276 10.66 -18.01 6.39
C HIS A 276 10.56 -19.38 5.72
N VAL A 277 9.37 -19.75 5.23
CA VAL A 277 9.18 -21.01 4.50
C VAL A 277 9.96 -20.98 3.19
N ALA A 278 9.87 -19.88 2.43
CA ALA A 278 10.49 -19.76 1.13
C ALA A 278 12.03 -19.79 1.16
N THR A 279 12.64 -19.42 2.30
CA THR A 279 14.10 -19.49 2.49
C THR A 279 14.63 -20.90 2.83
N GLY A 280 13.76 -21.88 3.06
CA GLY A 280 14.17 -23.26 3.34
C GLY A 280 14.77 -23.96 2.11
N SER A 281 15.82 -24.77 2.31
CA SER A 281 16.52 -25.52 1.25
C SER A 281 15.59 -26.37 0.39
N ASP A 282 14.57 -26.95 1.02
CA ASP A 282 13.69 -27.94 0.38
C ASP A 282 12.53 -27.27 -0.39
N PHE A 283 12.27 -25.98 -0.13
CA PHE A 283 11.08 -25.30 -0.65
C PHE A 283 11.09 -25.19 -2.18
N ALA A 284 12.22 -24.77 -2.76
CA ALA A 284 12.34 -24.65 -4.21
C ALA A 284 12.17 -26.01 -4.90
N HIS A 285 12.69 -27.09 -4.33
CA HIS A 285 12.53 -28.44 -4.88
C HIS A 285 11.06 -28.87 -4.87
N LEU A 286 10.37 -28.72 -3.73
CA LEU A 286 8.95 -29.03 -3.61
C LEU A 286 8.08 -28.16 -4.54
N ALA A 287 8.42 -26.88 -4.69
CA ALA A 287 7.73 -25.98 -5.60
C ALA A 287 7.92 -26.40 -7.08
N ASN A 288 9.12 -26.84 -7.48
CA ASN A 288 9.35 -27.34 -8.84
C ASN A 288 8.63 -28.67 -9.12
N ASN A 289 8.33 -29.45 -8.08
CA ASN A 289 7.59 -30.71 -8.21
C ASN A 289 6.09 -30.58 -7.90
N VAL A 290 5.57 -29.36 -7.68
CA VAL A 290 4.21 -29.14 -7.18
C VAL A 290 3.10 -29.70 -8.08
N LEU A 291 3.34 -29.78 -9.41
CA LEU A 291 2.37 -30.37 -10.34
C LEU A 291 2.30 -31.89 -10.24
N ALA A 292 3.40 -32.55 -9.85
CA ALA A 292 3.45 -33.99 -9.69
C ALA A 292 3.09 -34.43 -8.26
N GLU A 293 3.46 -33.62 -7.27
CA GLU A 293 3.28 -33.91 -5.85
C GLU A 293 2.65 -32.73 -5.08
N PRO A 294 1.45 -32.26 -5.47
CA PRO A 294 0.80 -31.11 -4.82
C PRO A 294 0.55 -31.33 -3.32
N GLY A 295 0.27 -32.57 -2.94
CA GLY A 295 0.06 -32.96 -1.54
C GLY A 295 1.29 -32.71 -0.67
N ARG A 296 2.48 -33.13 -1.11
CA ARG A 296 3.73 -32.90 -0.35
C ARG A 296 4.02 -31.42 -0.16
N PHE A 297 3.72 -30.59 -1.17
CA PHE A 297 3.87 -29.14 -1.07
C PHE A 297 2.93 -28.54 -0.01
N LEU A 298 1.65 -28.97 0.01
CA LEU A 298 0.67 -28.54 1.01
C LEU A 298 1.07 -28.95 2.42
N ASP A 299 1.50 -30.19 2.60
CA ASP A 299 1.90 -30.75 3.90
C ASP A 299 3.14 -30.04 4.45
N PHE A 300 4.15 -29.80 3.59
CA PHE A 300 5.33 -29.02 3.96
C PHE A 300 4.96 -27.61 4.41
N LEU A 301 4.05 -26.93 3.69
CA LEU A 301 3.58 -25.60 4.07
C LEU A 301 2.84 -25.61 5.40
N ALA A 302 1.97 -26.60 5.63
CA ALA A 302 1.23 -26.76 6.88
C ALA A 302 2.19 -26.92 8.06
N GLU A 303 3.18 -27.82 7.93
CA GLU A 303 4.19 -28.11 8.94
C GLU A 303 5.08 -26.90 9.22
N ARG A 304 5.67 -26.30 8.18
CA ARG A 304 6.66 -25.21 8.34
C ARG A 304 6.04 -23.89 8.77
N ARG A 305 4.81 -23.58 8.33
CA ARG A 305 4.09 -22.39 8.82
C ARG A 305 3.61 -22.58 10.25
N ALA A 306 3.18 -23.80 10.61
CA ALA A 306 2.64 -24.17 11.92
C ALA A 306 1.65 -23.13 12.47
N LEU A 307 0.72 -22.64 11.64
CA LEU A 307 -0.15 -21.51 11.99
C LEU A 307 -0.91 -21.70 13.31
N PRO A 308 -1.44 -22.88 13.67
CA PRO A 308 -2.07 -23.07 14.98
C PRO A 308 -1.14 -22.78 16.16
N GLY A 309 0.15 -23.12 16.04
CA GLY A 309 1.16 -22.79 17.05
C GLY A 309 1.45 -21.30 17.12
N VAL A 310 1.54 -20.64 15.95
CA VAL A 310 1.68 -19.17 15.85
C VAL A 310 0.46 -18.46 16.46
N ASP A 311 -0.75 -18.98 16.25
CA ASP A 311 -1.97 -18.44 16.83
C ASP A 311 -1.95 -18.48 18.36
N ASN A 312 -1.49 -19.59 18.96
CA ASN A 312 -1.36 -19.69 20.41
C ASN A 312 -0.37 -18.65 20.96
N LYS A 313 0.76 -18.45 20.27
CA LYS A 313 1.75 -17.42 20.64
C LYS A 313 1.15 -16.01 20.51
N ALA A 314 0.47 -15.73 19.40
CA ALA A 314 -0.19 -14.46 19.14
C ALA A 314 -1.28 -14.15 20.18
N GLU A 315 -2.06 -15.16 20.59
CA GLU A 315 -3.09 -15.02 21.65
C GLU A 315 -2.47 -14.74 23.03
N GLY A 316 -1.32 -15.36 23.34
CA GLY A 316 -0.53 -15.05 24.54
C GLY A 316 -0.11 -13.58 24.58
N MET A 317 0.57 -13.13 23.53
CA MET A 317 1.01 -11.74 23.39
C MET A 317 -0.16 -10.75 23.41
N LEU A 318 -1.28 -11.08 22.75
CA LEU A 318 -2.46 -10.22 22.75
C LEU A 318 -3.09 -10.10 24.14
N ALA A 319 -3.16 -11.20 24.90
CA ALA A 319 -3.67 -11.17 26.27
C ALA A 319 -2.81 -10.28 27.17
N GLU A 320 -1.48 -10.41 27.11
CA GLU A 320 -0.52 -9.59 27.85
C GLU A 320 -0.62 -8.11 27.47
N ALA A 321 -0.75 -7.81 26.18
CA ALA A 321 -0.92 -6.44 25.70
C ALA A 321 -2.24 -5.82 26.21
N LEU A 322 -3.35 -6.56 26.12
CA LEU A 322 -4.66 -6.10 26.60
C LEU A 322 -4.67 -5.86 28.12
N GLU A 323 -3.90 -6.62 28.89
CA GLU A 323 -3.79 -6.42 30.33
C GLU A 323 -3.16 -5.08 30.70
N GLN A 324 -2.18 -4.62 29.91
CA GLN A 324 -1.51 -3.33 30.09
C GLN A 324 -2.33 -2.12 29.60
N MET A 325 -3.35 -2.35 28.76
CA MET A 325 -4.19 -1.28 28.24
C MET A 325 -5.21 -0.78 29.29
N PRO A 326 -5.49 0.53 29.34
CA PRO A 326 -6.56 1.07 30.16
C PRO A 326 -7.91 0.51 29.69
N LYS A 327 -8.88 0.45 30.62
CA LYS A 327 -10.19 -0.19 30.39
C LYS A 327 -10.92 0.30 29.13
N PRO A 328 -10.96 1.61 28.78
CA PRO A 328 -11.62 2.08 27.56
C PRO A 328 -10.96 1.50 26.30
N LEU A 329 -9.63 1.55 26.21
CA LEU A 329 -8.87 1.03 25.08
C LEU A 329 -8.99 -0.50 24.95
N ARG A 330 -8.84 -1.23 26.07
CA ARG A 330 -9.02 -2.70 26.10
C ARG A 330 -10.39 -3.11 25.58
N ARG A 331 -11.47 -2.40 25.98
CA ARG A 331 -12.83 -2.68 25.50
C ARG A 331 -12.94 -2.53 23.99
N ARG A 332 -12.43 -1.43 23.43
CA ARG A 332 -12.46 -1.16 21.98
C ARG A 332 -11.65 -2.18 21.19
N MET A 333 -10.48 -2.56 21.70
CA MET A 333 -9.66 -3.62 21.12
C MET A 333 -10.38 -4.96 21.08
N LEU A 334 -11.01 -5.37 22.18
CA LEU A 334 -11.78 -6.62 22.23
C LEU A 334 -13.00 -6.59 21.31
N LEU A 335 -13.77 -5.51 21.28
CA LEU A 335 -14.91 -5.35 20.36
C LEU A 335 -14.47 -5.48 18.91
N THR A 336 -13.38 -4.81 18.53
CA THR A 336 -12.85 -4.84 17.17
C THR A 336 -12.29 -6.23 16.82
N TYR A 337 -11.53 -6.84 17.72
CA TYR A 337 -10.91 -8.15 17.50
C TYR A 337 -11.96 -9.26 17.34
N LEU A 338 -13.00 -9.25 18.18
CA LEU A 338 -14.08 -10.25 18.16
C LEU A 338 -15.13 -9.93 17.10
N GLY A 339 -15.28 -8.65 16.72
CA GLY A 339 -16.16 -8.23 15.63
C GLY A 339 -15.59 -8.51 14.24
N PHE A 340 -14.27 -8.71 14.11
CA PHE A 340 -13.60 -8.92 12.82
C PHE A 340 -14.26 -9.97 11.90
N PRO A 341 -14.65 -11.17 12.36
CA PRO A 341 -15.29 -12.17 11.50
C PRO A 341 -16.55 -11.64 10.79
N PHE A 342 -17.33 -10.75 11.43
CA PHE A 342 -18.53 -10.15 10.84
C PHE A 342 -18.17 -9.18 9.71
N TYR A 343 -17.13 -8.35 9.89
CA TYR A 343 -16.63 -7.48 8.82
C TYR A 343 -16.02 -8.30 7.68
N ASP A 344 -15.25 -9.34 7.99
CA ASP A 344 -14.54 -10.14 6.99
C ASP A 344 -15.52 -10.93 6.11
N VAL A 345 -16.61 -11.47 6.68
CA VAL A 345 -17.65 -12.17 5.91
C VAL A 345 -18.28 -11.27 4.86
N THR A 346 -18.49 -9.99 5.17
CA THR A 346 -19.09 -9.03 4.24
C THR A 346 -18.09 -8.43 3.26
N THR A 347 -16.86 -8.16 3.70
CA THR A 347 -15.88 -7.39 2.91
C THR A 347 -14.97 -8.27 2.05
N LEU A 348 -14.65 -9.50 2.48
CA LEU A 348 -13.76 -10.37 1.71
C LEU A 348 -14.29 -10.72 0.32
N PRO A 349 -15.59 -11.02 0.11
CA PRO A 349 -16.11 -11.29 -1.24
C PRO A 349 -16.05 -10.07 -2.17
N LEU A 350 -15.97 -8.87 -1.61
CA LEU A 350 -15.89 -7.61 -2.36
C LEU A 350 -14.44 -7.21 -2.68
N LEU A 351 -13.48 -7.73 -1.93
CA LEU A 351 -12.05 -7.60 -2.23
C LEU A 351 -11.75 -8.44 -3.48
N ARG A 352 -11.62 -7.79 -4.64
CA ARG A 352 -11.11 -8.44 -5.87
C ARG A 352 -9.69 -8.98 -5.61
N ASN A 353 -9.32 -10.07 -6.27
CA ASN A 353 -8.04 -10.81 -6.12
C ASN A 353 -6.75 -10.00 -6.43
N GLU A 354 -6.81 -8.67 -6.50
CA GLU A 354 -5.73 -7.77 -6.94
C GLU A 354 -4.64 -7.53 -5.87
N GLY A 355 -4.42 -8.48 -4.97
CA GLY A 355 -3.37 -8.33 -3.94
C GLY A 355 -3.63 -7.14 -3.00
N LEU A 356 -4.88 -6.68 -2.89
CA LEU A 356 -5.36 -5.72 -1.90
C LEU A 356 -5.20 -6.33 -0.50
N THR A 357 -3.98 -6.27 0.01
CA THR A 357 -3.71 -6.71 1.37
C THR A 357 -4.07 -5.61 2.38
N GLU A 358 -4.30 -4.38 1.93
CA GLU A 358 -4.57 -3.20 2.78
C GLU A 358 -5.77 -2.39 2.25
N TYR A 359 -6.60 -1.92 3.19
CA TYR A 359 -7.76 -1.07 2.95
C TYR A 359 -7.39 0.42 2.85
N ASP A 360 -6.14 0.71 2.50
CA ASP A 360 -5.60 2.07 2.48
C ASP A 360 -5.40 2.50 1.04
N PRO A 361 -6.11 3.54 0.57
CA PRO A 361 -5.92 4.05 -0.77
C PRO A 361 -4.49 4.55 -0.95
N VAL A 362 -3.92 4.32 -2.13
CA VAL A 362 -2.65 4.92 -2.53
C VAL A 362 -2.98 6.23 -3.22
N LYS A 363 -2.63 7.35 -2.58
CA LYS A 363 -2.77 8.67 -3.19
C LYS A 363 -1.74 8.83 -4.31
N VAL A 364 -2.06 9.61 -5.33
CA VAL A 364 -1.13 9.92 -6.42
C VAL A 364 -0.86 11.40 -6.40
N ASP A 365 0.42 11.76 -6.43
CA ASP A 365 0.85 13.15 -6.40
C ASP A 365 1.84 13.46 -7.53
N ARG A 366 1.72 14.67 -8.06
CA ARG A 366 2.60 15.20 -9.10
C ARG A 366 3.49 16.31 -8.53
N ILE A 367 4.76 16.28 -8.93
CA ILE A 367 5.68 17.39 -8.80
C ILE A 367 5.88 17.97 -10.20
N SER A 368 5.33 19.16 -10.44
CA SER A 368 5.40 19.86 -11.72
C SER A 368 5.47 21.37 -11.51
N PRO A 369 6.10 22.14 -12.42
CA PRO A 369 6.07 23.60 -12.39
C PRO A 369 4.65 24.18 -12.33
N ASN A 370 3.68 23.54 -13.00
CA ASN A 370 2.30 24.02 -13.00
C ASN A 370 1.60 23.87 -11.64
N ASP A 371 2.14 23.03 -10.75
CA ASP A 371 1.61 22.79 -9.40
C ASP A 371 2.32 23.62 -8.32
N ALA A 372 3.39 24.35 -8.67
CA ALA A 372 4.24 25.10 -7.74
C ALA A 372 4.22 26.60 -8.07
N GLN A 373 3.14 27.27 -7.66
CA GLN A 373 2.81 28.63 -8.12
C GLN A 373 3.14 29.72 -7.09
N SER A 374 3.72 29.38 -5.93
CA SER A 374 3.89 30.31 -4.82
C SER A 374 4.76 31.53 -5.17
N ILE A 375 5.83 31.35 -5.97
CA ILE A 375 6.75 32.45 -6.33
C ILE A 375 6.31 33.13 -7.63
N ARG A 376 5.93 32.34 -8.64
CA ARG A 376 5.50 32.82 -9.95
C ARG A 376 4.33 31.98 -10.45
N PRO A 377 3.13 32.56 -10.62
CA PRO A 377 2.03 31.87 -11.29
C PRO A 377 2.28 31.86 -12.80
N GLY A 378 2.28 30.69 -13.44
CA GLY A 378 2.44 30.59 -14.90
C GLY A 378 2.90 29.23 -15.42
N SER A 379 2.76 29.03 -16.73
CA SER A 379 3.12 27.80 -17.42
C SER A 379 4.64 27.65 -17.59
N THR A 380 5.13 26.40 -17.57
CA THR A 380 6.53 25.95 -17.74
C THR A 380 7.36 26.75 -18.75
N LYS A 381 6.75 27.25 -19.83
CA LYS A 381 7.39 28.10 -20.85
C LYS A 381 8.11 29.34 -20.31
N PHE A 382 7.66 29.91 -19.19
CA PHE A 382 8.26 31.13 -18.61
C PHE A 382 9.25 30.86 -17.48
N LEU A 383 9.27 29.64 -16.95
CA LEU A 383 10.00 29.27 -15.74
C LEU A 383 11.21 28.36 -16.04
N LEU A 384 11.06 27.39 -16.94
CA LEU A 384 12.11 26.46 -17.33
C LEU A 384 12.63 26.79 -18.73
N ARG A 385 13.86 27.30 -18.80
CA ARG A 385 14.48 27.73 -20.07
C ARG A 385 14.96 26.57 -20.93
N GLY A 386 15.10 25.37 -20.38
CA GLY A 386 15.34 24.13 -21.14
C GLY A 386 14.22 23.75 -22.12
N THR A 387 13.07 24.44 -22.09
CA THR A 387 11.96 24.22 -23.05
C THR A 387 12.17 24.90 -24.41
N GLU A 388 13.03 25.92 -24.52
CA GLU A 388 13.21 26.73 -25.75
C GLU A 388 13.98 26.03 -26.89
N PHE A 389 14.54 24.84 -26.69
CA PHE A 389 15.14 24.03 -27.78
C PHE A 389 15.00 22.53 -27.45
N TYR A 390 13.82 21.94 -27.72
CA TYR A 390 13.59 20.48 -27.78
C TYR A 390 14.33 19.61 -26.74
N ASN A 391 14.28 19.93 -25.43
CA ASN A 391 14.94 19.15 -24.33
C ASN A 391 16.48 19.18 -24.28
N PHE A 392 17.16 19.89 -25.19
CA PHE A 392 18.62 19.89 -25.23
C PHE A 392 19.26 21.26 -24.94
N GLY A 393 18.49 22.37 -24.90
CA GLY A 393 19.03 23.72 -24.65
C GLY A 393 19.81 23.88 -23.33
N ALA A 394 19.36 23.21 -22.26
CA ALA A 394 20.07 23.21 -20.97
C ALA A 394 21.44 22.51 -21.05
N PHE A 395 21.68 21.60 -22.00
CA PHE A 395 23.02 21.03 -22.18
C PHE A 395 24.02 22.02 -22.78
N PHE A 396 23.55 23.07 -23.48
CA PHE A 396 24.42 24.00 -24.21
C PHE A 396 24.68 25.34 -23.50
N SER A 397 23.95 25.67 -22.42
CA SER A 397 24.14 26.89 -21.65
C SER A 397 24.23 26.63 -20.15
N ARG A 398 25.34 27.06 -19.53
CA ARG A 398 25.53 27.02 -18.07
C ARG A 398 24.40 27.78 -17.36
N HIS A 399 24.02 28.95 -17.87
CA HIS A 399 22.97 29.77 -17.30
C HIS A 399 21.59 29.07 -17.31
N TYR A 400 21.27 28.29 -18.35
CA TYR A 400 20.02 27.52 -18.38
C TYR A 400 20.03 26.34 -17.41
N ARG A 401 21.18 25.67 -17.21
CA ARG A 401 21.29 24.61 -16.17
C ARG A 401 21.10 25.17 -14.79
N GLU A 402 21.75 26.30 -14.50
CA GLU A 402 21.66 26.96 -13.20
C GLU A 402 20.21 27.40 -12.91
N ASN A 403 19.51 27.95 -13.91
CA ASN A 403 18.09 28.27 -13.81
C ASN A 403 17.22 27.03 -13.57
N ASP A 404 17.31 26.01 -14.42
CA ASP A 404 16.43 24.83 -14.30
C ASP A 404 16.72 24.03 -13.02
N TYR A 405 17.98 24.04 -12.56
CA TYR A 405 18.39 23.46 -11.29
C TYR A 405 17.75 24.16 -10.10
N ILE A 406 17.86 25.49 -10.00
CA ILE A 406 17.31 26.23 -8.86
C ILE A 406 15.77 26.13 -8.84
N TRP A 407 15.11 26.26 -9.99
CA TRP A 407 13.66 26.10 -10.08
C TRP A 407 13.19 24.68 -9.77
N GLY A 408 13.94 23.65 -10.19
CA GLY A 408 13.66 22.27 -9.79
C GLY A 408 13.69 22.07 -8.27
N ARG A 409 14.68 22.66 -7.59
CA ARG A 409 14.76 22.63 -6.12
C ARG A 409 13.58 23.35 -5.46
N LEU A 410 13.24 24.54 -5.94
CA LEU A 410 12.15 25.36 -5.38
C LEU A 410 10.79 24.68 -5.58
N HIS A 411 10.47 24.21 -6.79
CA HIS A 411 9.22 23.48 -7.04
C HIS A 411 9.14 22.18 -6.24
N GLY A 412 10.26 21.45 -6.13
CA GLY A 412 10.34 20.26 -5.29
C GLY A 412 10.02 20.56 -3.83
N ALA A 413 10.61 21.62 -3.27
CA ALA A 413 10.35 22.03 -1.89
C ALA A 413 8.88 22.44 -1.66
N GLU A 414 8.32 23.25 -2.56
CA GLU A 414 6.91 23.67 -2.48
C GLU A 414 5.97 22.47 -2.42
N ARG A 415 6.15 21.55 -3.37
CA ARG A 415 5.31 20.36 -3.46
C ARG A 415 5.53 19.42 -2.28
N MET A 416 6.76 19.26 -1.79
CA MET A 416 7.02 18.47 -0.59
C MET A 416 6.32 19.03 0.65
N VAL A 417 6.30 20.35 0.83
CA VAL A 417 5.53 20.99 1.92
C VAL A 417 4.05 20.72 1.75
N ASP A 418 3.49 20.89 0.55
CA ASP A 418 2.06 20.60 0.28
C ASP A 418 1.70 19.14 0.59
N LEU A 419 2.57 18.20 0.19
CA LEU A 419 2.37 16.78 0.45
C LEU A 419 2.32 16.47 1.94
N ILE A 420 3.26 17.02 2.71
CA ILE A 420 3.31 16.83 4.17
C ILE A 420 2.10 17.48 4.84
N CYS A 421 1.74 18.71 4.46
CA CYS A 421 0.57 19.39 5.00
C CYS A 421 -0.72 18.59 4.73
N SER A 422 -0.84 17.96 3.57
CA SER A 422 -2.01 17.13 3.21
C SER A 422 -2.10 15.79 3.96
N THR A 423 -1.11 15.44 4.80
CA THR A 423 -1.20 14.26 5.68
C THR A 423 -1.85 14.58 7.03
N LEU A 424 -2.11 15.86 7.32
CA LEU A 424 -2.71 16.28 8.59
C LEU A 424 -4.21 15.92 8.60
N GLY A 425 -4.69 15.37 9.72
CA GLY A 425 -6.12 15.06 9.93
C GLY A 425 -6.99 16.29 10.18
N THR A 426 -6.36 17.44 10.41
CA THR A 426 -7.00 18.75 10.57
C THR A 426 -6.47 19.71 9.52
N GLU A 427 -7.33 20.64 9.09
CA GLU A 427 -6.94 21.64 8.10
C GLU A 427 -5.89 22.59 8.70
N LEU A 428 -4.72 22.64 8.07
CA LEU A 428 -3.67 23.58 8.44
C LEU A 428 -4.04 24.97 7.96
N GLU A 429 -3.88 25.97 8.82
CA GLU A 429 -4.06 27.36 8.42
C GLU A 429 -3.17 27.70 7.20
N HIS A 430 -3.77 28.29 6.16
CA HIS A 430 -3.08 28.55 4.91
C HIS A 430 -1.82 29.40 5.10
N SER A 431 -1.88 30.42 5.96
CA SER A 431 -0.76 31.28 6.34
C SER A 431 0.46 30.49 6.85
N ARG A 432 0.21 29.44 7.63
CA ARG A 432 1.26 28.59 8.21
C ARG A 432 1.92 27.71 7.15
N CYS A 433 1.13 27.21 6.19
CA CYS A 433 1.67 26.49 5.04
C CYS A 433 2.56 27.40 4.18
N VAL A 434 2.09 28.62 3.89
CA VAL A 434 2.86 29.64 3.16
C VAL A 434 4.17 29.97 3.88
N HIS A 435 4.14 30.09 5.21
CA HIS A 435 5.34 30.32 6.01
C HIS A 435 6.38 29.18 5.86
N PHE A 436 5.95 27.92 5.96
CA PHE A 436 6.85 26.77 5.74
C PHE A 436 7.46 26.76 4.33
N LYS A 437 6.69 27.14 3.31
CA LYS A 437 7.20 27.27 1.95
C LYS A 437 8.23 28.39 1.85
N ARG A 438 7.96 29.56 2.43
CA ARG A 438 8.87 30.71 2.45
C ARG A 438 10.20 30.33 3.10
N ASP A 439 10.16 29.70 4.28
CA ASP A 439 11.36 29.27 5.01
C ASP A 439 12.19 28.28 4.19
N ALA A 440 11.52 27.30 3.56
CA ALA A 440 12.18 26.32 2.70
C ALA A 440 12.84 26.99 1.48
N PHE A 441 12.17 27.95 0.84
CA PHE A 441 12.74 28.68 -0.29
C PHE A 441 13.95 29.50 0.10
N LEU A 442 13.87 30.27 1.19
CA LEU A 442 14.99 31.09 1.67
C LEU A 442 16.19 30.23 2.07
N ALA A 443 15.95 29.10 2.75
CA ALA A 443 17.02 28.15 3.09
C ALA A 443 17.72 27.59 1.84
N ILE A 444 16.99 27.30 0.76
CA ILE A 444 17.58 26.86 -0.51
C ILE A 444 18.43 27.97 -1.14
N ILE A 445 17.95 29.21 -1.14
CA ILE A 445 18.70 30.35 -1.68
C ILE A 445 19.99 30.58 -0.88
N ASP A 446 19.93 30.51 0.45
CA ASP A 446 21.08 30.71 1.33
C ASP A 446 22.13 29.62 1.13
N GLU A 447 21.71 28.35 1.01
CA GLU A 447 22.61 27.25 0.68
C GLU A 447 23.31 27.46 -0.67
N GLU A 448 22.59 27.89 -1.71
CA GLU A 448 23.18 28.10 -3.03
C GLU A 448 24.06 29.34 -3.12
N MET A 449 23.78 30.36 -2.30
CA MET A 449 24.65 31.54 -2.11
C MET A 449 26.01 31.14 -1.53
N GLU A 450 26.01 30.25 -0.53
CA GLU A 450 27.24 29.77 0.10
C GLU A 450 28.07 28.87 -0.82
N ILE A 451 27.41 27.96 -1.55
CA ILE A 451 28.12 26.97 -2.37
C ILE A 451 28.56 27.57 -3.72
N GLY A 452 27.83 28.55 -4.25
CA GLY A 452 28.22 29.27 -5.47
C GLY A 452 28.06 28.48 -6.78
N ARG A 453 27.10 27.54 -6.84
CA ARG A 453 26.80 26.77 -8.06
C ARG A 453 25.97 27.53 -9.08
N VAL A 454 25.14 28.46 -8.60
CA VAL A 454 24.18 29.24 -9.37
C VAL A 454 24.63 30.71 -9.39
N ASP A 455 24.43 31.39 -10.52
CA ASP A 455 24.72 32.81 -10.63
C ASP A 455 24.09 33.65 -9.50
N LYS A 456 24.91 34.51 -8.88
CA LYS A 456 24.51 35.30 -7.71
C LYS A 456 23.36 36.26 -8.01
N SER A 457 23.35 36.88 -9.20
CA SER A 457 22.31 37.84 -9.58
C SER A 457 20.95 37.17 -9.76
N LEU A 458 20.94 35.92 -10.25
CA LEU A 458 19.73 35.11 -10.37
C LEU A 458 19.15 34.80 -8.99
N LEU A 459 19.99 34.35 -8.07
CA LEU A 459 19.59 34.03 -6.70
C LEU A 459 19.09 35.26 -5.93
N GLU A 460 19.76 36.42 -6.04
CA GLU A 460 19.32 37.69 -5.45
C GLU A 460 17.94 38.12 -5.98
N THR A 461 17.72 37.96 -7.29
CA THR A 461 16.42 38.24 -7.92
C THR A 461 15.32 37.35 -7.36
N ILE A 462 15.57 36.04 -7.26
CA ILE A 462 14.58 35.09 -6.73
C ILE A 462 14.30 35.37 -5.24
N ARG A 463 15.32 35.71 -4.45
CA ARG A 463 15.18 36.05 -3.03
C ARG A 463 14.23 37.23 -2.83
N ALA A 464 14.41 38.30 -3.61
CA ALA A 464 13.54 39.47 -3.57
C ALA A 464 12.08 39.11 -3.92
N GLU A 465 11.87 38.23 -4.90
CA GLU A 465 10.53 37.76 -5.26
C GLU A 465 9.86 36.95 -4.16
N ILE A 466 10.61 36.03 -3.51
CA ILE A 466 10.10 35.27 -2.37
C ILE A 466 9.69 36.22 -1.24
N GLU A 467 10.56 37.18 -0.93
CA GLU A 467 10.33 38.12 0.16
C GLU A 467 9.07 38.97 -0.05
N GLN A 468 8.81 39.36 -1.31
CA GLN A 468 7.66 40.17 -1.70
C GLN A 468 6.35 39.40 -1.84
N LYS A 469 6.39 38.18 -2.39
CA LYS A 469 5.17 37.48 -2.87
C LYS A 469 4.68 36.35 -1.97
N VAL A 470 5.55 35.78 -1.13
CA VAL A 470 5.23 34.63 -0.28
C VAL A 470 5.11 35.11 1.17
N VAL A 471 3.99 35.75 1.52
CA VAL A 471 3.77 36.43 2.82
C VAL A 471 2.72 35.74 3.65
#